data_AF-A0A661KIS3-F1
#
_entry.id   AF-A0A661KIS3-F1
#
_cell.length_a   1.000
_cell.length_b   1.000
_cell.length_c   1.000
_cell.angle_alpha   90.00
_cell.angle_beta   90.00
_cell.angle_gamma   90.00
#
_symmetry.space_group_name_H-M   'P 1'
#
loop_
_entity.id
_entity.type
_entity.pdbx_description
1 polymer ?
#
loop_
_entity_poly.entity_id
_entity_poly.type
_entity_poly.pdbx_seq_one_letter_code
_entity_poly.pdbx_strand_id
1 'polypeptide(L)'
;FLVKPYLINYSPPPDKERLQSPEDRKKLDGLYECILCACCSTSCPSYWADPEYLGPSALLNAARFILDTRDEGADERLEVVNDRHGVWRCHTILNCIEACPKLLNPTEAIGELKKLLIRKKF
;
A
#
# COMPACT_ATOMS: atom_id res chain seq x y z
N PHE A 1 4.29 13.83 -4.93
CA PHE A 1 4.74 12.56 -4.34
C PHE A 1 3.56 11.60 -4.27
N LEU A 2 3.52 10.60 -5.16
CA LEU A 2 2.29 9.92 -5.58
C LEU A 2 1.49 9.30 -4.42
N VAL A 3 2.08 8.51 -3.51
CA VAL A 3 1.32 7.76 -2.47
C VAL A 3 1.50 8.25 -1.02
N LYS A 4 2.13 9.42 -0.81
CA LYS A 4 2.40 10.00 0.53
C LYS A 4 3.00 8.99 1.55
N PRO A 5 4.22 8.44 1.30
CA PRO A 5 4.79 7.34 2.07
C PRO A 5 5.44 7.76 3.41
N TYR A 6 4.72 8.51 4.23
CA TYR A 6 5.16 9.04 5.54
C TYR A 6 3.95 9.16 6.46
N LEU A 7 4.12 9.11 7.79
CA LEU A 7 3.00 9.27 8.72
C LEU A 7 2.38 10.66 8.59
N ILE A 8 1.06 10.72 8.46
CA ILE A 8 0.26 11.95 8.46
C ILE A 8 -0.52 12.01 9.78
N ASN A 9 -0.38 13.10 10.52
CA ASN A 9 -1.17 13.41 11.71
C ASN A 9 -1.58 14.88 11.66
N TYR A 10 -2.86 15.16 11.87
CA TYR A 10 -3.38 16.52 12.03
C TYR A 10 -3.40 16.93 13.51
N SER A 11 -3.40 15.95 14.41
CA SER A 11 -3.21 16.15 15.84
C SER A 11 -1.76 16.55 16.18
N PRO A 12 -1.55 17.44 17.17
CA PRO A 12 -0.20 17.74 17.66
C PRO A 12 0.46 16.46 18.21
N PRO A 13 1.80 16.36 18.14
CA PRO A 13 2.50 15.22 18.72
C PRO A 13 2.21 15.12 20.22
N PRO A 14 1.90 13.91 20.76
CA PRO A 14 1.74 13.73 22.20
C PRO A 14 3.08 13.89 22.93
N ASP A 15 3.03 14.03 24.25
CA ASP A 15 4.23 14.13 25.11
C ASP A 15 5.13 12.88 25.06
N LYS A 16 4.60 11.76 24.54
CA LYS A 16 5.25 10.44 24.42
C LYS A 16 5.02 9.85 23.03
N GLU A 17 5.31 8.57 22.84
CA GLU A 17 5.03 7.86 21.59
C GLU A 17 3.53 7.71 21.29
N ARG A 18 3.19 7.59 19.99
CA ARG A 18 1.87 7.15 19.57
C ARG A 18 1.74 5.64 19.79
N LEU A 19 0.85 5.27 20.70
CA LEU A 19 0.63 3.87 21.07
C LEU A 19 -0.02 3.09 19.92
N GLN A 20 0.36 1.83 19.79
CA GLN A 20 -0.22 0.87 18.86
C GLN A 20 -0.22 -0.51 19.54
N SER A 21 -1.34 -1.23 19.44
CA SER A 21 -1.44 -2.58 20.00
C SER A 21 -0.52 -3.56 19.23
N PRO A 22 -0.01 -4.63 19.87
CA PRO A 22 0.72 -5.69 19.16
C PRO A 22 -0.09 -6.28 17.99
N GLU A 23 -1.40 -6.43 18.16
CA GLU A 23 -2.32 -6.94 17.14
C GLU A 23 -2.41 -6.00 15.93
N ASP A 24 -2.51 -4.69 16.15
CA ASP A 24 -2.51 -3.70 15.05
C ASP A 24 -1.16 -3.61 14.38
N ARG A 25 -0.07 -3.64 15.16
CA ARG A 25 1.29 -3.64 14.61
C ARG A 25 1.53 -4.84 13.70
N LYS A 26 1.02 -6.03 14.07
CA LYS A 26 1.16 -7.26 13.29
C LYS A 26 0.47 -7.18 11.93
N LYS A 27 -0.59 -6.37 11.77
CA LYS A 27 -1.23 -6.13 10.47
C LYS A 27 -0.30 -5.46 9.45
N LEU A 28 0.81 -4.87 9.91
CA LEU A 28 1.80 -4.22 9.04
C LEU A 28 2.89 -5.18 8.55
N ASP A 29 3.00 -6.38 9.13
CA ASP A 29 3.99 -7.37 8.70
C ASP A 29 3.74 -7.77 7.25
N GLY A 30 4.81 -7.76 6.45
CA GLY A 30 4.75 -7.93 5.01
C GLY A 30 4.56 -6.63 4.21
N LEU A 31 4.31 -5.49 4.86
CA LEU A 31 4.08 -4.20 4.20
C LEU A 31 5.28 -3.23 4.32
N TYR A 32 5.98 -3.21 5.46
CA TYR A 32 7.08 -2.26 5.72
C TYR A 32 8.46 -2.82 5.38
N GLU A 33 8.58 -4.12 5.15
CA GLU A 33 9.84 -4.83 4.86
C GLU A 33 10.29 -4.69 3.40
N CYS A 34 9.55 -3.91 2.59
CA CYS A 34 9.89 -3.61 1.22
C CYS A 34 11.22 -2.85 1.15
N ILE A 35 12.18 -3.39 0.39
CA ILE A 35 13.53 -2.81 0.22
C ILE A 35 13.65 -1.95 -1.05
N LEU A 36 12.54 -1.59 -1.69
CA LEU A 36 12.49 -0.76 -2.90
C LEU A 36 13.35 -1.25 -4.07
N CYS A 37 13.58 -2.57 -4.17
CA CYS A 37 14.37 -3.19 -5.25
C CYS A 37 13.71 -3.16 -6.64
N ALA A 38 12.42 -2.77 -6.71
CA ALA A 38 11.60 -2.73 -7.93
C ALA A 38 11.35 -4.09 -8.64
N CYS A 39 11.87 -5.22 -8.16
CA CYS A 39 11.66 -6.54 -8.79
C CYS A 39 10.19 -6.86 -9.07
N CYS A 40 9.29 -6.52 -8.13
CA CYS A 40 7.85 -6.71 -8.30
C CYS A 40 7.23 -5.84 -9.41
N SER A 41 7.76 -4.63 -9.62
CA SER A 41 7.26 -3.70 -10.64
C SER A 41 7.79 -4.12 -12.02
N THR A 42 9.08 -4.44 -12.10
CA THR A 42 9.72 -4.93 -13.32
C THR A 42 9.23 -6.32 -13.73
N SER A 43 8.67 -7.15 -12.84
CA SER A 43 8.07 -8.43 -13.23
C SER A 43 6.60 -8.33 -13.67
N CYS A 44 5.95 -7.17 -13.49
CA CYS A 44 4.51 -7.03 -13.64
C CYS A 44 4.10 -6.57 -15.06
N PRO A 45 3.36 -7.40 -15.84
CA PRO A 45 2.93 -7.01 -17.18
C PRO A 45 2.00 -5.79 -17.20
N SER A 46 1.15 -5.60 -16.17
CA SER A 46 0.32 -4.41 -16.05
C SER A 46 1.15 -3.13 -15.97
N TYR A 47 2.34 -3.19 -15.35
CA TYR A 47 3.25 -2.06 -15.19
C TYR A 47 4.02 -1.76 -16.48
N TRP A 48 4.37 -2.79 -17.27
CA TRP A 48 4.97 -2.59 -18.59
C TRP A 48 4.00 -1.95 -19.58
N ALA A 49 2.73 -2.38 -19.51
CA ALA A 49 1.71 -1.98 -20.47
C ALA A 49 1.09 -0.60 -20.19
N ASP A 50 1.24 -0.08 -18.98
CA ASP A 50 0.68 1.20 -18.55
C ASP A 50 1.70 1.99 -17.72
N PRO A 51 2.43 2.95 -18.34
CA PRO A 51 3.43 3.76 -17.65
C PRO A 51 2.89 4.62 -16.50
N GLU A 52 1.57 4.85 -16.46
CA GLU A 52 0.92 5.64 -15.41
C GLU A 52 0.52 4.76 -14.21
N TYR A 53 0.54 3.42 -14.36
CA TYR A 53 0.22 2.52 -13.27
C TYR A 53 1.17 2.75 -12.09
N LEU A 54 0.61 3.02 -10.91
CA LEU A 54 1.39 3.20 -9.67
C LEU A 54 2.31 2.00 -9.38
N GLY A 55 1.88 0.81 -9.75
CA GLY A 55 2.68 -0.40 -9.61
C GLY A 55 2.62 -1.05 -8.22
N PRO A 56 3.06 -2.30 -8.11
CA PRO A 56 2.91 -3.09 -6.88
C PRO A 56 3.72 -2.54 -5.70
N SER A 57 4.91 -1.97 -5.94
CA SER A 57 5.73 -1.42 -4.85
C SER A 57 5.08 -0.19 -4.22
N ALA A 58 4.51 0.71 -5.03
CA ALA A 58 3.87 1.92 -4.53
C ALA A 58 2.58 1.59 -3.77
N LEU A 59 1.78 0.65 -4.30
CA LEU A 59 0.53 0.24 -3.66
C LEU A 59 0.75 -0.57 -2.37
N LEU A 60 1.79 -1.40 -2.30
CA LEU A 60 2.21 -2.05 -1.05
C LEU A 60 2.57 -1.00 0.02
N ASN A 61 3.31 0.04 -0.39
CA ASN A 61 3.68 1.12 0.53
C ASN A 61 2.46 1.98 0.94
N ALA A 62 1.52 2.24 0.03
CA ALA A 62 0.26 2.90 0.37
C ALA A 62 -0.52 2.09 1.42
N ALA A 63 -0.64 0.76 1.23
CA ALA A 63 -1.29 -0.13 2.19
C ALA A 63 -0.61 -0.09 3.57
N ARG A 64 0.73 -0.03 3.63
CA ARG A 64 1.48 0.12 4.88
C ARG A 64 1.03 1.31 5.70
N PHE A 65 0.70 2.46 5.09
CA PHE A 65 0.24 3.64 5.82
C PHE A 65 -1.27 3.65 6.06
N ILE A 66 -2.06 3.19 5.09
CA ILE A 66 -3.53 3.11 5.23
C ILE A 66 -3.94 2.17 6.37
N LEU A 67 -3.16 1.10 6.62
CA LEU A 67 -3.44 0.11 7.66
C LEU A 67 -2.75 0.41 9.00
N ASP A 68 -1.92 1.46 9.09
CA ASP A 68 -1.21 1.83 10.32
C ASP A 68 -2.12 2.69 11.20
N THR A 69 -2.54 2.18 12.35
CA THR A 69 -3.47 2.88 13.27
C THR A 69 -2.96 4.21 13.80
N ARG A 70 -1.67 4.52 13.60
CA ARG A 70 -1.07 5.80 13.99
C ARG A 70 -1.22 6.88 12.91
N ASP A 71 -1.63 6.51 11.69
CA ASP A 71 -1.77 7.42 10.55
C ASP A 71 -3.21 7.94 10.43
N GLU A 72 -3.35 9.26 10.25
CA GLU A 72 -4.64 9.96 10.06
C GLU A 72 -4.90 10.32 8.59
N GLY A 73 -3.96 10.06 7.68
CA GLY A 73 -4.03 10.37 6.25
C GLY A 73 -4.56 9.23 5.37
N ALA A 74 -5.24 8.23 5.94
CA ALA A 74 -5.73 7.08 5.20
C ALA A 74 -6.66 7.48 4.05
N ASP A 75 -7.62 8.38 4.30
CA ASP A 75 -8.55 8.86 3.29
C ASP A 75 -7.84 9.56 2.14
N GLU A 76 -6.86 10.43 2.44
CA GLU A 76 -6.10 11.13 1.41
C GLU A 76 -5.36 10.16 0.47
N ARG A 77 -4.87 9.02 1.00
CA ARG A 77 -4.21 8.00 0.19
C ARG A 77 -5.20 7.11 -0.54
N LEU A 78 -6.34 6.81 0.07
CA LEU A 78 -7.40 6.05 -0.59
C LEU A 78 -7.90 6.78 -1.84
N GLU A 79 -8.06 8.11 -1.79
CA GLU A 79 -8.41 8.90 -2.98
C GLU A 79 -7.35 8.80 -4.09
N VAL A 80 -6.06 8.83 -3.74
CA VAL A 80 -4.96 8.68 -4.69
C VAL A 80 -4.98 7.30 -5.36
N VAL A 81 -5.13 6.23 -4.58
CA VAL A 81 -5.02 4.87 -5.11
C VAL A 81 -6.32 4.40 -5.78
N ASN A 82 -7.44 5.11 -5.57
CA ASN A 82 -8.73 4.89 -6.20
C ASN A 82 -8.80 5.48 -7.63
N ASP A 83 -7.79 5.20 -8.43
CA ASP A 83 -7.69 5.68 -9.81
C ASP A 83 -7.60 4.49 -10.79
N ARG A 84 -7.92 4.73 -12.06
CA ARG A 84 -7.78 3.73 -13.13
C ARG A 84 -6.34 3.22 -13.29
N HIS A 85 -5.35 4.06 -12.95
CA HIS A 85 -3.92 3.76 -12.89
C HIS A 85 -3.46 3.45 -11.45
N GLY A 86 -4.39 3.34 -10.49
CA GLY A 86 -4.15 2.92 -9.11
C GLY A 86 -4.46 1.43 -8.91
N VAL A 87 -5.17 1.08 -7.83
CA VAL A 87 -5.45 -0.33 -7.50
C VAL A 87 -6.20 -1.07 -8.61
N TRP A 88 -7.01 -0.35 -9.38
CA TRP A 88 -7.87 -0.94 -10.41
C TRP A 88 -7.12 -1.47 -11.63
N ARG A 89 -5.87 -1.01 -11.84
CA ARG A 89 -5.00 -1.52 -12.91
C ARG A 89 -4.38 -2.88 -12.61
N CYS A 90 -4.41 -3.31 -11.34
CA CYS A 90 -3.93 -4.63 -10.95
C CYS A 90 -4.90 -5.73 -11.40
N HIS A 91 -4.44 -6.59 -12.30
CA HIS A 91 -5.16 -7.76 -12.82
C HIS A 91 -4.85 -9.06 -12.07
N THR A 92 -4.20 -9.01 -10.90
CA THR A 92 -3.93 -10.20 -10.06
C THR A 92 -3.13 -11.27 -10.82
N ILE A 93 -2.10 -10.85 -11.58
CA ILE A 93 -1.24 -11.75 -12.37
C ILE A 93 -0.25 -12.53 -11.48
N LEU A 94 0.01 -12.05 -10.26
CA LEU A 94 0.83 -12.69 -9.22
C LEU A 94 2.36 -12.72 -9.44
N ASN A 95 2.88 -12.33 -10.62
CA ASN A 95 4.33 -12.22 -10.87
C ASN A 95 5.10 -11.41 -9.83
N CYS A 96 4.45 -10.43 -9.20
CA CYS A 96 5.06 -9.57 -8.18
C CYS A 96 5.39 -10.32 -6.88
N ILE A 97 4.70 -11.42 -6.58
CA ILE A 97 4.94 -12.27 -5.40
C ILE A 97 6.19 -13.12 -5.66
N GLU A 98 6.23 -13.84 -6.78
CA GLU A 98 7.35 -14.71 -7.14
C GLU A 98 8.66 -13.94 -7.29
N ALA A 99 8.60 -12.74 -7.87
CA ALA A 99 9.78 -11.91 -8.06
C ALA A 99 10.28 -11.20 -6.78
N CYS A 100 9.53 -11.24 -5.66
CA CYS A 100 9.89 -10.48 -4.47
C CYS A 100 11.00 -11.20 -3.67
N PRO A 101 12.22 -10.64 -3.55
CA PRO A 101 13.30 -11.28 -2.79
C PRO A 101 13.06 -11.27 -1.27
N LYS A 102 12.05 -10.53 -0.82
CA LYS A 102 11.61 -10.43 0.58
C LYS A 102 10.37 -11.28 0.88
N LEU A 103 9.86 -12.03 -0.11
CA LEU A 103 8.66 -12.87 0.02
C LEU A 103 7.42 -12.10 0.47
N LEU A 104 7.32 -10.82 0.08
CA LEU A 104 6.15 -9.98 0.37
C LEU A 104 5.03 -10.28 -0.62
N ASN A 105 3.79 -9.96 -0.24
CA ASN A 105 2.62 -10.17 -1.07
C ASN A 105 1.94 -8.85 -1.49
N PRO A 106 2.47 -8.13 -2.51
CA PRO A 106 1.82 -6.93 -3.03
C PRO A 106 0.40 -7.16 -3.53
N THR A 107 0.10 -8.34 -4.07
CA THR A 107 -1.24 -8.66 -4.57
C THR A 107 -2.27 -8.63 -3.46
N GLU A 108 -1.97 -9.26 -2.32
CA GLU A 108 -2.85 -9.27 -1.16
C GLU A 108 -3.07 -7.87 -0.60
N ALA A 109 -2.00 -7.08 -0.45
CA ALA A 109 -2.09 -5.68 -0.03
C ALA A 109 -2.99 -4.85 -0.97
N ILE A 110 -2.82 -5.01 -2.29
CA ILE A 110 -3.70 -4.35 -3.28
C ILE A 110 -5.15 -4.83 -3.16
N GLY A 111 -5.36 -6.11 -2.89
CA GLY A 111 -6.68 -6.69 -2.63
C GLY A 111 -7.38 -6.07 -1.43
N GLU A 112 -6.66 -5.88 -0.32
CA GLU A 112 -7.18 -5.19 0.86
C GLU A 112 -7.55 -3.73 0.57
N LEU A 113 -6.72 -3.00 -0.18
CA LEU A 113 -7.07 -1.64 -0.62
C LEU A 113 -8.35 -1.61 -1.47
N LYS A 114 -8.51 -2.54 -2.42
CA LYS A 114 -9.76 -2.66 -3.19
C LYS A 114 -10.96 -2.93 -2.28
N LYS A 115 -10.84 -3.82 -1.28
CA LYS A 115 -11.91 -4.10 -0.31
C LYS A 115 -12.28 -2.86 0.50
N LEU A 116 -11.30 -2.09 0.99
CA LEU A 116 -11.53 -0.85 1.72
C LEU A 116 -12.28 0.18 0.88
N LEU A 117 -11.87 0.38 -0.39
CA LEU A 117 -12.56 1.30 -1.31
C LEU A 117 -13.99 0.88 -1.61
N ILE A 118 -14.22 -0.42 -1.82
CA ILE A 118 -15.59 -0.95 -2.03
C ILE A 118 -16.44 -0.73 -0.77
N ARG A 119 -15.91 -1.03 0.42
CA ARG A 119 -16.59 -0.81 1.70
C ARG A 119 -16.84 0.66 2.02
N LYS A 120 -16.04 1.59 1.50
CA LYS A 120 -16.27 3.03 1.68
C LYS A 120 -17.40 3.53 0.78
N LYS A 121 -17.68 2.84 -0.33
CA LYS A 121 -18.71 3.21 -1.31
C LYS A 121 -20.13 2.76 -0.93
N PHE A 122 -20.26 1.74 -0.09
CA PHE A 122 -21.53 1.13 0.33
C PHE A 122 -21.67 1.15 1.85
#